data_AF-A0A9P0MEQ5-F1
#
_entry.id   AF-A0A9P0MEQ5-F1
#
_cell.length_a   1.000
_cell.length_b   1.000
_cell.length_c   1.000
_cell.angle_alpha   90.00
_cell.angle_beta   90.00
_cell.angle_gamma   90.00
#
_symmetry.space_group_name_H-M   'P 1'
#
loop_
_entity.id
_entity.type
_entity.pdbx_description
1 polymer ?
#
loop_
_entity_poly.entity_id
_entity_poly.type
_entity_poly.pdbx_seq_one_letter_code
_entity_poly.pdbx_strand_id
1 'polypeptide(L)'
;MKVFVGIEMTGQSVEFEQKFNYRRPMYTIFDYLWEIPQHRECFKNLAIEAEQNMEAVNPPIFLRFANLLINDAIFLLDEALANMAKLKEMQRAQDNGEWNNLNARDRVQNISYMQHIGNMARFDNILGKDTIITLEKLTSEISRVFTHSTMVDRIASMLNYFLLNLVGPNKKNFKVKNAKEYQFDPAGTVLKICKIYVNLKDSDAFCLAVSQDGRSYSPSLFALSEDVLVRIGGGSLIGEMKEVAEKVAKMAHEHEAREEATAEAPEHFLDPIMSTLMVDPVILPSSKQTVDRTTIARHLLSDQTDPFNRSPLSMEHVIPNTELKAEIEAWLEERRKK
;
A
#
# COMPACT_ATOMS: atom_id res chain seq x y z
N MET A 1 -11.69 14.83 -7.21
CA MET A 1 -11.72 14.13 -5.89
C MET A 1 -13.13 13.79 -5.41
N LYS A 2 -14.05 14.76 -5.22
CA LYS A 2 -15.43 14.45 -4.75
C LYS A 2 -16.11 13.33 -5.54
N VAL A 3 -16.06 13.39 -6.88
CA VAL A 3 -16.62 12.32 -7.73
C VAL A 3 -15.88 10.99 -7.53
N PHE A 4 -14.54 11.00 -7.54
CA PHE A 4 -13.69 9.82 -7.32
C PHE A 4 -14.05 9.07 -6.01
N VAL A 5 -14.29 9.84 -4.95
CA VAL A 5 -14.65 9.33 -3.62
C VAL A 5 -16.13 8.93 -3.57
N GLY A 6 -17.01 9.70 -4.21
CA GLY A 6 -18.46 9.49 -4.18
C GLY A 6 -18.93 8.21 -4.88
N ILE A 7 -18.19 7.72 -5.88
CA ILE A 7 -18.51 6.47 -6.59
C ILE A 7 -18.53 5.25 -5.66
N GLU A 8 -17.76 5.25 -4.57
CA GLU A 8 -17.78 4.14 -3.59
C GLU A 8 -19.06 4.12 -2.73
N MET A 9 -19.80 5.24 -2.66
CA MET A 9 -20.95 5.40 -1.76
C MET A 9 -22.29 5.30 -2.49
N THR A 10 -22.30 5.16 -3.82
CA THR A 10 -23.53 4.98 -4.59
C THR A 10 -24.01 3.53 -4.42
N GLY A 11 -24.79 3.27 -3.37
CA GLY A 11 -25.38 1.97 -3.01
C GLY A 11 -26.36 1.37 -4.03
N GLN A 12 -26.32 1.79 -5.29
CA GLN A 12 -26.94 1.11 -6.42
C GLN A 12 -25.85 0.39 -7.21
N SER A 13 -25.67 -0.91 -6.96
CA SER A 13 -25.18 -1.94 -7.89
C SER A 13 -24.26 -1.51 -9.05
N VAL A 14 -23.28 -0.62 -8.82
CA VAL A 14 -22.12 -0.51 -9.69
C VAL A 14 -21.28 -1.70 -9.26
N GLU A 15 -21.25 -2.77 -10.06
CA GLU A 15 -20.37 -3.91 -9.80
C GLU A 15 -18.96 -3.34 -9.50
N PHE A 16 -18.26 -3.92 -8.53
CA PHE A 16 -17.00 -3.36 -8.01
C PHE A 16 -16.03 -2.94 -9.13
N GLU A 17 -15.99 -3.68 -10.24
CA GLU A 17 -15.15 -3.39 -11.41
C GLU A 17 -15.64 -2.19 -12.25
N GLN A 18 -16.94 -1.93 -12.30
CA GLN A 18 -17.51 -0.84 -13.10
C GLN A 18 -17.08 0.54 -12.59
N LYS A 19 -16.72 0.69 -11.31
CA LYS A 19 -16.21 1.96 -10.75
C LYS A 19 -14.95 2.44 -11.46
N PHE A 20 -14.12 1.50 -11.92
CA PHE A 20 -12.86 1.80 -12.59
C PHE A 20 -13.07 2.44 -13.97
N ASN A 21 -14.19 2.15 -14.64
CA ASN A 21 -14.56 2.82 -15.88
C ASN A 21 -14.80 4.32 -15.67
N TYR A 22 -15.39 4.70 -14.53
CA TYR A 22 -15.58 6.10 -14.16
C TYR A 22 -14.29 6.77 -13.69
N ARG A 23 -13.39 6.02 -13.04
CA ARG A 23 -12.09 6.54 -12.57
C ARG A 23 -11.09 6.77 -13.69
N ARG A 24 -11.13 5.96 -14.75
CA ARG A 24 -10.22 6.06 -15.89
C ARG A 24 -10.04 7.49 -16.44
N PRO A 25 -11.11 8.21 -16.84
CA PRO A 25 -10.96 9.59 -17.32
C PRO A 25 -10.47 10.55 -16.23
N MET A 26 -10.71 10.26 -14.95
CA MET A 26 -10.26 11.11 -13.85
C MET A 26 -8.75 11.10 -13.69
N TYR A 27 -8.08 9.96 -13.95
CA TYR A 27 -6.62 9.91 -13.91
C TYR A 27 -5.99 10.84 -14.96
N THR A 28 -6.53 10.87 -16.19
CA THR A 28 -6.09 11.83 -17.22
C THR A 28 -6.32 13.28 -16.79
N ILE A 29 -7.46 13.57 -16.14
CA ILE A 29 -7.74 14.90 -15.61
C ILE A 29 -6.75 15.26 -14.50
N PHE A 30 -6.49 14.36 -13.54
CA PHE A 30 -5.53 14.61 -12.47
C PHE A 30 -4.12 14.81 -13.00
N ASP A 31 -3.71 14.02 -13.99
CA ASP A 31 -2.42 14.15 -14.65
C ASP A 31 -2.24 15.55 -15.25
N TYR A 32 -3.25 16.04 -15.99
CA TYR A 32 -3.26 17.37 -16.57
C TYR A 32 -3.29 18.49 -15.50
N LEU A 33 -4.16 18.36 -14.49
CA LEU A 33 -4.27 19.36 -13.43
C LEU A 33 -2.99 19.49 -12.62
N TRP A 34 -2.23 18.40 -12.44
CA TRP A 34 -0.97 18.42 -11.70
C TRP A 34 0.13 19.24 -12.40
N GLU A 35 0.06 19.37 -13.73
CA GLU A 35 1.00 20.21 -14.51
C GLU A 35 0.72 21.72 -14.36
N ILE A 36 -0.44 22.09 -13.81
CA ILE A 36 -0.83 23.49 -13.60
C ILE A 36 -0.50 23.89 -12.15
N PRO A 37 0.45 24.83 -11.92
CA PRO A 37 0.90 25.18 -10.57
C PRO A 37 -0.23 25.57 -9.61
N GLN A 38 -1.21 26.36 -10.08
CA GLN A 38 -2.34 26.79 -9.26
C GLN A 38 -3.19 25.62 -8.79
N HIS A 39 -3.42 24.62 -9.65
CA HIS A 39 -4.15 23.43 -9.27
C HIS A 39 -3.32 22.54 -8.35
N ARG A 40 -2.01 22.41 -8.58
CA ARG A 40 -1.10 21.70 -7.68
C ARG A 40 -1.14 22.26 -6.26
N GLU A 41 -1.15 23.59 -6.11
CA GLU A 41 -1.33 24.24 -4.80
C GLU A 41 -2.69 23.91 -4.17
N CYS A 42 -3.77 23.77 -4.95
CA CYS A 42 -5.04 23.27 -4.41
C CYS A 42 -4.92 21.86 -3.83
N PHE A 43 -4.19 20.93 -4.49
CA PHE A 43 -3.95 19.60 -3.94
C PHE A 43 -3.18 19.66 -2.62
N LYS A 44 -2.13 20.49 -2.55
CA LYS A 44 -1.34 20.68 -1.32
C LYS A 44 -2.19 21.24 -0.18
N ASN A 45 -3.01 22.25 -0.45
CA ASN A 45 -3.90 22.83 0.58
C ASN A 45 -4.88 21.79 1.13
N LEU A 46 -5.48 20.97 0.26
CA LEU A 46 -6.35 19.88 0.68
C LEU A 46 -5.59 18.79 1.47
N ALA A 47 -4.32 18.56 1.16
CA ALA A 47 -3.48 17.63 1.90
C ALA A 47 -3.05 18.17 3.27
N ILE A 48 -2.77 19.47 3.39
CA ILE A 48 -2.51 20.13 4.67
C ILE A 48 -3.75 20.06 5.57
N GLU A 49 -4.94 20.32 5.01
CA GLU A 49 -6.21 20.14 5.73
C GLU A 49 -6.37 18.68 6.19
N ALA A 50 -6.03 17.71 5.33
CA ALA A 50 -6.06 16.29 5.67
C ALA A 50 -5.11 15.92 6.81
N GLU A 51 -3.86 16.38 6.74
CA GLU A 51 -2.84 16.15 7.77
C GLU A 51 -3.29 16.68 9.14
N GLN A 52 -3.92 17.85 9.18
CA GLN A 52 -4.41 18.46 10.43
C GLN A 52 -5.65 17.74 11.00
N ASN A 53 -6.31 16.89 10.21
CA ASN A 53 -7.60 16.28 10.54
C ASN A 53 -7.60 14.77 10.27
N MET A 54 -6.45 14.10 10.47
CA MET A 54 -6.28 12.67 10.22
C MET A 54 -7.23 11.79 11.06
N GLU A 55 -7.66 12.29 12.22
CA GLU A 55 -8.53 11.60 13.19
C GLU A 55 -9.95 12.22 13.26
N ALA A 56 -10.30 13.11 12.33
CA ALA A 56 -11.62 13.75 12.34
C ALA A 56 -12.74 12.73 12.07
N VAL A 57 -13.87 12.90 12.79
CA VAL A 57 -15.09 12.06 12.64
C VAL A 57 -15.54 11.96 11.19
N ASN A 58 -15.40 13.06 10.44
CA ASN A 58 -15.60 13.09 9.00
C ASN A 58 -14.25 13.30 8.32
N PRO A 59 -13.63 12.22 7.79
CA PRO A 59 -12.32 12.33 7.18
C PRO A 59 -12.31 13.32 6.00
N PRO A 60 -11.29 14.20 5.92
CA PRO A 60 -11.15 15.16 4.84
C PRO A 60 -11.14 14.51 3.46
N ILE A 61 -11.60 15.24 2.45
CA ILE A 61 -11.79 14.67 1.11
C ILE A 61 -10.48 14.12 0.51
N PHE A 62 -9.34 14.76 0.81
CA PHE A 62 -8.04 14.30 0.34
C PHE A 62 -7.62 13.01 1.04
N LEU A 63 -7.82 12.87 2.35
CA LEU A 63 -7.52 11.64 3.08
C LEU A 63 -8.32 10.46 2.52
N ARG A 64 -9.62 10.67 2.29
CA ARG A 64 -10.49 9.66 1.65
C ARG A 64 -10.02 9.31 0.24
N PHE A 65 -9.62 10.32 -0.53
CA PHE A 65 -9.08 10.12 -1.87
C PHE A 65 -7.77 9.33 -1.86
N ALA A 66 -6.80 9.68 -1.01
CA ALA A 66 -5.52 8.99 -0.88
C ALA A 66 -5.70 7.53 -0.43
N ASN A 67 -6.61 7.29 0.52
CA ASN A 67 -7.00 5.95 0.95
C ASN A 67 -7.54 5.09 -0.21
N LEU A 68 -8.49 5.64 -0.97
CA LEU A 68 -9.07 4.93 -2.11
C LEU A 68 -8.06 4.73 -3.24
N LEU A 69 -7.14 5.68 -3.43
CA LEU A 69 -6.07 5.56 -4.42
C LEU A 69 -5.10 4.41 -4.08
N ILE A 70 -4.77 4.22 -2.81
CA ILE A 70 -3.98 3.07 -2.34
C ILE A 70 -4.76 1.76 -2.51
N ASN A 71 -6.07 1.74 -2.20
CA ASN A 71 -6.91 0.56 -2.43
C ASN A 71 -6.96 0.18 -3.91
N ASP A 72 -7.11 1.17 -4.79
CA ASP A 72 -7.11 0.96 -6.23
C ASP A 72 -5.77 0.43 -6.71
N ALA A 73 -4.66 0.97 -6.21
CA ALA A 73 -3.33 0.48 -6.54
C ALA A 73 -3.15 -0.99 -6.14
N ILE A 74 -3.53 -1.34 -4.90
CA ILE A 74 -3.47 -2.71 -4.40
C ILE A 74 -4.30 -3.64 -5.29
N PHE A 75 -5.56 -3.29 -5.54
CA PHE A 75 -6.45 -4.15 -6.32
C PHE A 75 -5.99 -4.29 -7.78
N LEU A 76 -5.79 -3.17 -8.48
CA LEU A 76 -5.51 -3.17 -9.91
C LEU A 76 -4.17 -3.79 -10.26
N LEU A 77 -3.12 -3.53 -9.48
CA LEU A 77 -1.82 -4.14 -9.75
C LEU A 77 -1.84 -5.64 -9.41
N ASP A 78 -2.55 -6.07 -8.38
CA ASP A 78 -2.62 -7.49 -8.03
C ASP A 78 -3.40 -8.29 -9.09
N GLU A 79 -4.58 -7.79 -9.50
CA GLU A 79 -5.36 -8.38 -10.61
C GLU A 79 -4.57 -8.37 -11.92
N ALA A 80 -3.86 -7.27 -12.23
CA ALA A 80 -2.98 -7.22 -13.39
C ALA A 80 -1.92 -8.32 -13.37
N LEU A 81 -1.20 -8.50 -12.26
CA LEU A 81 -0.17 -9.52 -12.13
C LEU A 81 -0.76 -10.95 -12.16
N ALA A 82 -1.89 -11.16 -11.51
CA ALA A 82 -2.61 -12.44 -11.52
C ALA A 82 -3.06 -12.82 -12.93
N ASN A 83 -3.69 -11.88 -13.66
CA ASN A 83 -4.12 -12.08 -15.04
C ASN A 83 -2.93 -12.32 -15.98
N MET A 84 -1.81 -11.60 -15.80
CA MET A 84 -0.58 -11.83 -16.58
C MET A 84 0.05 -13.20 -16.30
N ALA A 85 0.06 -13.66 -15.04
CA ALA A 85 0.52 -15.00 -14.70
C ALA A 85 -0.40 -16.08 -15.30
N LYS A 86 -1.72 -15.86 -15.28
CA LYS A 86 -2.70 -16.78 -15.88
C LYS A 86 -2.53 -16.88 -17.40
N LEU A 87 -2.34 -15.75 -18.08
CA LEU A 87 -2.03 -15.73 -19.51
C LEU A 87 -0.78 -16.54 -19.84
N LYS A 88 0.27 -16.41 -19.02
CA LYS A 88 1.50 -17.19 -19.22
C LYS A 88 1.25 -18.69 -19.08
N GLU A 89 0.48 -19.10 -18.07
CA GLU A 89 0.08 -20.50 -17.87
C GLU A 89 -0.67 -21.04 -19.10
N MET A 90 -1.67 -20.30 -19.58
CA MET A 90 -2.48 -20.69 -20.74
C MET A 90 -1.65 -20.75 -22.04
N GLN A 91 -0.78 -19.76 -22.28
CA GLN A 91 0.12 -19.75 -23.43
C GLN A 91 1.10 -20.93 -23.38
N ARG A 92 1.61 -21.28 -22.19
CA ARG A 92 2.48 -22.45 -22.02
C ARG A 92 1.74 -23.76 -22.34
N ALA A 93 0.51 -23.92 -21.84
CA ALA A 93 -0.30 -25.10 -22.13
C ALA A 93 -0.60 -25.22 -23.63
N GLN A 94 -0.88 -24.10 -24.29
CA GLN A 94 -1.05 -24.03 -25.73
C GLN A 94 0.23 -24.44 -26.49
N ASP A 95 1.38 -23.87 -26.11
CA ASP A 95 2.68 -24.14 -26.74
C ASP A 95 3.16 -25.59 -26.55
N ASN A 96 2.86 -26.19 -25.40
CA ASN A 96 3.15 -27.60 -25.11
C ASN A 96 2.25 -28.57 -25.91
N GLY A 97 1.28 -28.04 -26.66
CA GLY A 97 0.32 -28.84 -27.41
C GLY A 97 -0.75 -29.51 -26.54
N GLU A 98 -0.92 -29.10 -25.27
CA GLU A 98 -1.93 -29.68 -24.38
C GLU A 98 -3.34 -29.49 -24.97
N TRP A 99 -3.56 -28.38 -25.66
CA TRP A 99 -4.83 -28.08 -26.33
C TRP A 99 -5.06 -28.91 -27.60
N ASN A 100 -4.01 -29.57 -28.13
CA ASN A 100 -4.13 -30.43 -29.30
C ASN A 100 -4.94 -31.70 -28.99
N ASN A 101 -4.88 -32.15 -27.74
CA ASN A 101 -5.58 -33.34 -27.25
C ASN A 101 -7.03 -33.06 -26.82
N LEU A 102 -7.44 -31.79 -26.77
CA LEU A 102 -8.80 -31.38 -26.41
C LEU A 102 -9.74 -31.50 -27.62
N ASN A 103 -11.02 -31.72 -27.33
CA ASN A 103 -12.06 -31.64 -28.36
C ASN A 103 -12.21 -30.19 -28.89
N ALA A 104 -12.88 -30.03 -30.03
CA ALA A 104 -13.03 -28.73 -30.68
C ALA A 104 -13.74 -27.68 -29.79
N ARG A 105 -14.73 -28.10 -28.99
CA ARG A 105 -15.49 -27.21 -28.11
C ARG A 105 -14.60 -26.65 -26.99
N ASP A 106 -13.86 -27.51 -26.31
CA ASP A 106 -12.98 -27.12 -25.20
C ASP A 106 -11.81 -26.25 -25.70
N ARG A 107 -11.29 -26.53 -26.91
CA ARG A 107 -10.29 -25.67 -27.54
C ARG A 107 -10.83 -24.26 -27.81
N VAL A 108 -12.03 -24.14 -28.38
CA VAL A 108 -12.67 -22.83 -28.61
C VAL A 108 -12.92 -22.11 -27.28
N GLN A 109 -13.39 -22.83 -26.25
CA GLN A 109 -13.60 -22.25 -24.92
C GLN A 109 -12.30 -21.72 -24.31
N ASN A 110 -11.20 -22.48 -24.39
CA ASN A 110 -9.89 -22.03 -23.90
C ASN A 110 -9.39 -20.79 -24.64
N ILE A 111 -9.60 -20.71 -25.96
CA ILE A 111 -9.25 -19.52 -26.76
C ILE A 111 -10.07 -18.31 -26.31
N SER A 112 -11.39 -18.45 -26.20
CA SER A 112 -12.27 -17.37 -25.76
C SER A 112 -11.96 -16.91 -24.34
N TYR A 113 -11.67 -17.85 -23.44
CA TYR A 113 -11.29 -17.53 -22.07
C TYR A 113 -9.92 -16.80 -22.02
N MET A 114 -8.94 -17.25 -22.81
CA MET A 114 -7.63 -16.56 -22.89
C MET A 114 -7.78 -15.14 -23.42
N GLN A 115 -8.64 -14.91 -24.41
CA GLN A 115 -8.95 -13.57 -24.92
C GLN A 115 -9.61 -12.70 -23.84
N HIS A 116 -10.56 -13.26 -23.08
CA HIS A 116 -11.21 -12.56 -21.98
C HIS A 116 -10.22 -12.13 -20.90
N ILE A 117 -9.37 -13.04 -20.41
CA ILE A 117 -8.30 -12.71 -19.45
C ILE A 117 -7.34 -11.68 -20.04
N GLY A 118 -7.03 -11.77 -21.33
CA GLY A 118 -6.20 -10.78 -22.04
C GLY A 118 -6.79 -9.36 -21.99
N ASN A 119 -8.11 -9.24 -22.17
CA ASN A 119 -8.79 -7.95 -22.10
C ASN A 119 -8.83 -7.40 -20.67
N MET A 120 -9.05 -8.25 -19.66
CA MET A 120 -8.99 -7.86 -18.25
C MET A 120 -7.58 -7.40 -17.87
N ALA A 121 -6.56 -8.21 -18.16
CA ALA A 121 -5.14 -7.86 -17.93
C ALA A 121 -4.81 -6.49 -18.54
N ARG A 122 -5.26 -6.23 -19.77
CA ARG A 122 -5.03 -4.94 -20.44
C ARG A 122 -5.67 -3.79 -19.68
N PHE A 123 -6.90 -3.95 -19.23
CA PHE A 123 -7.63 -2.93 -18.48
C PHE A 123 -6.93 -2.62 -17.16
N ASP A 124 -6.61 -3.66 -16.38
CA ASP A 124 -5.96 -3.55 -15.08
C ASP A 124 -4.56 -2.95 -15.21
N ASN A 125 -3.79 -3.35 -16.23
CA ASN A 125 -2.46 -2.78 -16.51
C ASN A 125 -2.50 -1.28 -16.82
N ILE A 126 -3.48 -0.83 -17.61
CA ILE A 126 -3.63 0.60 -17.93
C ILE A 126 -3.92 1.38 -16.66
N LEU A 127 -4.93 0.94 -15.89
CA LEU A 127 -5.37 1.67 -14.71
C LEU A 127 -4.36 1.59 -13.56
N GLY A 128 -3.81 0.41 -13.28
CA GLY A 128 -2.77 0.25 -12.26
C GLY A 128 -1.57 1.14 -12.54
N LYS A 129 -1.15 1.24 -13.80
CA LYS A 129 -0.11 2.19 -14.22
C LYS A 129 -0.51 3.64 -13.92
N ASP A 130 -1.69 4.07 -14.34
CA ASP A 130 -2.16 5.45 -14.15
C ASP A 130 -2.33 5.79 -12.64
N THR A 131 -2.76 4.82 -11.83
CA THR A 131 -2.84 4.92 -10.37
C THR A 131 -1.46 5.11 -9.73
N ILE A 132 -0.47 4.30 -10.11
CA ILE A 132 0.90 4.41 -9.59
C ILE A 132 1.58 5.71 -10.03
N ILE A 133 1.33 6.17 -11.27
CA ILE A 133 1.80 7.49 -11.73
C ILE A 133 1.19 8.60 -10.86
N THR A 134 -0.10 8.52 -10.56
CA THR A 134 -0.78 9.50 -9.70
C THR A 134 -0.19 9.49 -8.29
N LEU A 135 0.07 8.32 -7.71
CA LEU A 135 0.73 8.19 -6.41
C LEU A 135 2.15 8.77 -6.42
N GLU A 136 2.94 8.51 -7.47
CA GLU A 136 4.29 9.08 -7.62
C GLU A 136 4.26 10.61 -7.69
N LYS A 137 3.32 11.20 -8.45
CA LYS A 137 3.14 12.65 -8.51
C LYS A 137 2.74 13.24 -7.16
N LEU A 138 1.77 12.63 -6.47
CA LEU A 138 1.31 13.13 -5.18
C LEU A 138 2.44 13.09 -4.15
N THR A 139 3.14 11.96 -4.06
CA THR A 139 4.21 11.77 -3.07
C THR A 139 5.42 12.67 -3.31
N SER A 140 5.64 13.18 -4.53
CA SER A 140 6.78 14.07 -4.80
C SER A 140 6.66 15.44 -4.12
N GLU A 141 5.46 15.87 -3.74
CA GLU A 141 5.24 17.16 -3.07
C GLU A 141 4.34 17.06 -1.82
N ILE A 142 3.71 15.91 -1.58
CA ILE A 142 2.81 15.64 -0.46
C ILE A 142 3.23 14.31 0.16
N SER A 143 4.09 14.34 1.19
CA SER A 143 4.57 13.13 1.87
C SER A 143 3.80 12.84 3.16
N ARG A 144 3.52 13.87 3.96
CA ARG A 144 3.07 13.74 5.36
C ARG A 144 1.79 12.93 5.56
N VAL A 145 0.80 13.08 4.67
CA VAL A 145 -0.46 12.31 4.72
C VAL A 145 -0.19 10.82 4.50
N PHE A 146 0.71 10.46 3.58
CA PHE A 146 1.04 9.07 3.27
C PHE A 146 1.93 8.43 4.33
N THR A 147 2.76 9.23 5.00
CA THR A 147 3.70 8.77 6.03
C THR A 147 3.14 8.85 7.44
N HIS A 148 1.88 9.27 7.60
CA HIS A 148 1.20 9.29 8.89
C HIS A 148 0.95 7.87 9.41
N SER A 149 0.97 7.67 10.72
CA SER A 149 0.84 6.35 11.39
C SER A 149 -0.40 5.54 10.96
N THR A 150 -1.47 6.21 10.55
CA THR A 150 -2.71 5.58 10.06
C THR A 150 -2.61 5.05 8.63
N MET A 151 -1.68 5.54 7.83
CA MET A 151 -1.55 5.26 6.39
C MET A 151 -0.25 4.54 6.01
N VAL A 152 0.81 4.77 6.78
CA VAL A 152 2.19 4.45 6.42
C VAL A 152 2.42 2.96 6.17
N ASP A 153 1.86 2.08 7.01
CA ASP A 153 2.02 0.63 6.85
C ASP A 153 1.40 0.13 5.54
N ARG A 154 0.30 0.74 5.11
CA ARG A 154 -0.42 0.33 3.90
C ARG A 154 0.34 0.71 2.65
N ILE A 155 0.90 1.93 2.61
CA ILE A 155 1.73 2.34 1.48
C ILE A 155 3.05 1.55 1.46
N ALA A 156 3.69 1.34 2.61
CA ALA A 156 4.92 0.55 2.70
C ALA A 156 4.71 -0.90 2.24
N SER A 157 3.69 -1.59 2.76
CA SER A 157 3.36 -2.97 2.39
C SER A 157 3.00 -3.10 0.91
N MET A 158 2.21 -2.16 0.37
CA MET A 158 1.86 -2.12 -1.05
C MET A 158 3.11 -1.99 -1.93
N LEU A 159 4.00 -1.03 -1.62
CA LEU A 159 5.22 -0.81 -2.39
C LEU A 159 6.16 -2.02 -2.32
N ASN A 160 6.36 -2.60 -1.13
CA ASN A 160 7.23 -3.75 -0.94
C ASN A 160 6.71 -4.96 -1.73
N TYR A 161 5.41 -5.24 -1.63
CA TYR A 161 4.76 -6.35 -2.32
C TYR A 161 4.93 -6.28 -3.83
N PHE A 162 4.61 -5.13 -4.43
CA PHE A 162 4.72 -4.98 -5.89
C PHE A 162 6.16 -4.89 -6.36
N LEU A 163 7.04 -4.22 -5.60
CA LEU A 163 8.46 -4.20 -5.94
C LEU A 163 9.02 -5.62 -5.95
N LEU A 164 8.78 -6.40 -4.89
CA LEU A 164 9.27 -7.79 -4.79
C LEU A 164 8.77 -8.65 -5.94
N ASN A 165 7.49 -8.56 -6.31
CA ASN A 165 6.96 -9.32 -7.43
C ASN A 165 7.62 -8.95 -8.77
N LEU A 166 7.93 -7.68 -8.98
CA LEU A 166 8.48 -7.18 -10.24
C LEU A 166 10.02 -7.33 -10.35
N VAL A 167 10.75 -7.31 -9.24
CA VAL A 167 12.23 -7.39 -9.24
C VAL A 167 12.77 -8.73 -8.77
N GLY A 168 12.01 -9.44 -7.94
CA GLY A 168 12.37 -10.71 -7.32
C GLY A 168 12.12 -11.93 -8.20
N PRO A 169 12.03 -13.13 -7.58
CA PRO A 169 11.97 -14.40 -8.31
C PRO A 169 10.68 -14.57 -9.13
N ASN A 170 9.59 -13.90 -8.71
CA ASN A 170 8.27 -13.99 -9.35
C ASN A 170 8.20 -13.24 -10.69
N LYS A 171 9.11 -12.31 -11.00
CA LYS A 171 9.05 -11.51 -12.24
C LYS A 171 8.98 -12.33 -13.52
N LYS A 172 9.58 -13.53 -13.50
CA LYS A 172 9.53 -14.47 -14.63
C LYS A 172 8.10 -14.94 -14.92
N ASN A 173 7.21 -14.95 -13.94
CA ASN A 173 5.82 -15.42 -14.05
C ASN A 173 4.97 -14.52 -14.94
N PHE A 174 5.40 -13.28 -15.18
CA PHE A 174 4.64 -12.30 -15.96
C PHE A 174 5.16 -12.15 -17.40
N LYS A 175 6.16 -12.96 -17.80
CA LYS A 175 6.71 -12.95 -19.16
C LYS A 175 5.79 -13.74 -20.11
N VAL A 176 4.94 -13.01 -20.82
CA VAL A 176 4.02 -13.52 -21.85
C VAL A 176 4.46 -13.15 -23.26
N LYS A 177 3.98 -13.90 -24.26
CA LYS A 177 4.05 -13.48 -25.66
C LYS A 177 3.15 -12.26 -25.89
N ASN A 178 3.56 -11.37 -26.78
CA ASN A 178 2.82 -10.15 -27.14
C ASN A 178 2.45 -9.23 -25.95
N ALA A 179 3.32 -9.12 -24.93
CA ALA A 179 3.07 -8.32 -23.72
C ALA A 179 2.59 -6.86 -23.99
N LYS A 180 2.97 -6.26 -25.12
CA LYS A 180 2.52 -4.93 -25.54
C LYS A 180 1.00 -4.85 -25.78
N GLU A 181 0.36 -5.92 -26.23
CA GLU A 181 -1.09 -5.97 -26.45
C GLU A 181 -1.85 -5.80 -25.12
N TYR A 182 -1.27 -6.33 -24.04
CA TYR A 182 -1.81 -6.23 -22.69
C TYR A 182 -1.38 -4.96 -21.95
N GLN A 183 -0.68 -4.02 -22.61
CA GLN A 183 -0.19 -2.78 -22.00
C GLN A 183 0.65 -3.02 -20.73
N PHE A 184 1.30 -4.18 -20.63
CA PHE A 184 2.10 -4.53 -19.46
C PHE A 184 3.49 -3.89 -19.54
N ASP A 185 3.71 -2.85 -18.73
CA ASP A 185 4.98 -2.13 -18.62
C ASP A 185 5.60 -2.27 -17.21
N PRO A 186 6.17 -3.45 -16.88
CA PRO A 186 6.76 -3.68 -15.56
C PRO A 186 7.97 -2.77 -15.30
N ALA A 187 8.69 -2.36 -16.34
CA ALA A 187 9.85 -1.48 -16.21
C ALA A 187 9.42 -0.07 -15.76
N GLY A 188 8.42 0.51 -16.43
CA GLY A 188 7.83 1.78 -16.02
C GLY A 188 7.26 1.72 -14.61
N THR A 189 6.55 0.64 -14.26
CA THR A 189 5.99 0.47 -12.91
C THR A 189 7.09 0.39 -11.84
N VAL A 190 8.18 -0.36 -12.06
CA VAL A 190 9.34 -0.39 -11.14
C VAL A 190 9.94 1.00 -10.96
N LEU A 191 10.15 1.76 -12.04
CA LEU A 191 10.68 3.13 -11.95
C LEU A 191 9.80 4.02 -11.07
N LYS A 192 8.48 3.93 -11.22
CA LYS A 192 7.53 4.73 -10.43
C LYS A 192 7.47 4.30 -8.97
N ILE A 193 7.47 2.99 -8.69
CA ILE A 193 7.55 2.47 -7.32
C ILE A 193 8.84 2.95 -6.63
N CYS A 194 10.00 2.81 -7.27
CA CYS A 194 11.27 3.29 -6.72
C CYS A 194 11.25 4.81 -6.45
N LYS A 195 10.66 5.61 -7.34
CA LYS A 195 10.49 7.05 -7.09
C LYS A 195 9.61 7.35 -5.88
N ILE A 196 8.55 6.58 -5.64
CA ILE A 196 7.72 6.74 -4.43
C ILE A 196 8.56 6.45 -3.17
N TYR A 197 9.39 5.41 -3.15
CA TYR A 197 10.33 5.19 -2.04
C TYR A 197 11.24 6.40 -1.82
N VAL A 198 11.84 6.92 -2.89
CA VAL A 198 12.72 8.08 -2.84
C VAL A 198 12.00 9.31 -2.29
N ASN A 199 10.77 9.58 -2.74
CA ASN A 199 9.95 10.71 -2.29
C ASN A 199 9.62 10.63 -0.79
N LEU A 200 9.52 9.43 -0.23
CA LEU A 200 9.10 9.20 1.16
C LEU A 200 10.26 8.87 2.12
N LYS A 201 11.50 8.77 1.61
CA LYS A 201 12.69 8.33 2.37
C LYS A 201 13.07 9.23 3.55
N ASP A 202 12.59 10.47 3.57
CA ASP A 202 12.85 11.40 4.68
C ASP A 202 11.91 11.20 5.88
N SER A 203 10.91 10.31 5.75
CA SER A 203 10.09 9.91 6.89
C SER A 203 10.65 8.65 7.55
N ASP A 204 11.06 8.79 8.81
CA ASP A 204 11.48 7.67 9.65
C ASP A 204 10.34 6.66 9.85
N ALA A 205 9.10 7.13 9.97
CA ALA A 205 7.92 6.27 10.06
C ALA A 205 7.75 5.39 8.82
N PHE A 206 7.98 5.95 7.63
CA PHE A 206 7.95 5.18 6.38
C PHE A 206 9.10 4.19 6.28
N CYS A 207 10.33 4.62 6.58
CA CYS A 207 11.49 3.74 6.54
C CYS A 207 11.33 2.56 7.53
N LEU A 208 10.79 2.84 8.72
CA LEU A 208 10.45 1.80 9.69
C LEU A 208 9.36 0.87 9.15
N ALA A 209 8.22 1.39 8.70
CA ALA A 209 7.12 0.59 8.17
C ALA A 209 7.56 -0.33 7.01
N VAL A 210 8.46 0.15 6.15
CA VAL A 210 9.07 -0.66 5.08
C VAL A 210 9.83 -1.86 5.65
N SER A 211 10.63 -1.66 6.70
CA SER A 211 11.40 -2.74 7.33
C SER A 211 10.54 -3.76 8.09
N GLN A 212 9.39 -3.33 8.61
CA GLN A 212 8.51 -4.17 9.44
C GLN A 212 7.58 -5.07 8.61
N ASP A 213 7.48 -4.87 7.30
CA ASP A 213 6.68 -5.76 6.44
C ASP A 213 7.40 -7.08 6.17
N GLY A 214 7.28 -8.01 7.12
CA GLY A 214 7.88 -9.35 7.03
C GLY A 214 7.35 -10.23 5.90
N ARG A 215 6.32 -9.80 5.13
CA ARG A 215 5.79 -10.56 4.00
C ARG A 215 6.59 -10.33 2.73
N SER A 216 7.01 -9.09 2.49
CA SER A 216 7.60 -8.69 1.20
C SER A 216 8.97 -8.03 1.33
N TYR A 217 9.28 -7.44 2.49
CA TYR A 217 10.58 -6.84 2.70
C TYR A 217 11.65 -7.88 3.03
N SER A 218 12.83 -7.68 2.47
CA SER A 218 14.09 -8.25 2.95
C SER A 218 15.21 -7.27 2.59
N PRO A 219 16.37 -7.32 3.28
CA PRO A 219 17.52 -6.48 2.92
C PRO A 219 17.94 -6.61 1.44
N SER A 220 17.67 -7.76 0.82
CA SER A 220 17.98 -8.02 -0.58
C SER A 220 17.03 -7.33 -1.59
N LEU A 221 15.85 -6.87 -1.15
CA LEU A 221 14.83 -6.28 -2.03
C LEU A 221 15.39 -5.09 -2.82
N PHE A 222 16.12 -4.19 -2.15
CA PHE A 222 16.69 -3.02 -2.81
C PHE A 222 17.85 -3.36 -3.74
N ALA A 223 18.70 -4.33 -3.38
CA ALA A 223 19.74 -4.82 -4.28
C ALA A 223 19.14 -5.43 -5.57
N LEU A 224 18.06 -6.22 -5.44
CA LEU A 224 17.32 -6.73 -6.60
C LEU A 224 16.71 -5.60 -7.44
N SER A 225 16.24 -4.53 -6.80
CA SER A 225 15.70 -3.36 -7.49
C SER A 225 16.77 -2.60 -8.27
N GLU A 226 17.97 -2.39 -7.70
CA GLU A 226 19.12 -1.77 -8.36
C GLU A 226 19.51 -2.54 -9.63
N ASP A 227 19.61 -3.86 -9.51
CA ASP A 227 19.88 -4.79 -10.61
C ASP A 227 18.92 -4.64 -11.79
N VAL A 228 17.64 -4.41 -11.50
CA VAL A 228 16.60 -4.18 -12.51
C VAL A 228 16.70 -2.77 -13.05
N LEU A 229 16.89 -1.75 -12.20
CA LEU A 229 17.04 -0.35 -12.59
C LEU A 229 18.18 -0.17 -13.60
N VAL A 230 19.34 -0.80 -13.40
CA VAL A 230 20.45 -0.78 -14.37
C VAL A 230 20.00 -1.26 -15.75
N ARG A 231 19.26 -2.38 -15.81
CA ARG A 231 18.84 -3.00 -17.07
C ARG A 231 17.79 -2.19 -17.82
N ILE A 232 16.92 -1.48 -17.11
CA ILE A 232 15.83 -0.69 -17.68
C ILE A 232 16.19 0.78 -17.91
N GLY A 233 17.45 1.18 -17.69
CA GLY A 233 17.92 2.56 -17.88
C GLY A 233 17.55 3.52 -16.73
N GLY A 234 17.17 2.99 -15.56
CA GLY A 234 16.85 3.75 -14.34
C GLY A 234 18.06 4.14 -13.50
N GLY A 235 19.26 4.22 -14.10
CA GLY A 235 20.53 4.39 -13.38
C GLY A 235 20.60 5.63 -12.48
N SER A 236 19.89 6.70 -12.83
CA SER A 236 19.85 7.94 -12.04
C SER A 236 19.22 7.76 -10.65
N LEU A 237 18.34 6.78 -10.47
CA LEU A 237 17.68 6.52 -9.18
C LEU A 237 18.52 5.65 -8.24
N ILE A 238 19.59 5.01 -8.74
CA ILE A 238 20.36 4.03 -7.95
C ILE A 238 20.98 4.69 -6.71
N GLY A 239 21.52 5.91 -6.85
CA GLY A 239 22.08 6.65 -5.71
C GLY A 239 21.05 6.90 -4.62
N GLU A 240 19.87 7.38 -5.01
CA GLU A 240 18.79 7.68 -4.06
C GLU A 240 18.18 6.41 -3.45
N MET A 241 18.12 5.32 -4.20
CA MET A 241 17.66 4.02 -3.68
C MET A 241 18.64 3.42 -2.67
N LYS A 242 19.94 3.70 -2.79
CA LYS A 242 20.91 3.33 -1.75
C LYS A 242 20.67 4.11 -0.47
N GLU A 243 20.38 5.40 -0.56
CA GLU A 243 19.99 6.20 0.61
C GLU A 243 18.71 5.67 1.26
N VAL A 244 17.71 5.24 0.46
CA VAL A 244 16.52 4.55 0.98
C VAL A 244 16.93 3.29 1.74
N ALA A 245 17.77 2.43 1.15
CA ALA A 245 18.20 1.19 1.78
C ALA A 245 18.95 1.42 3.10
N GLU A 246 19.84 2.41 3.14
CA GLU A 246 20.59 2.80 4.34
C GLU A 246 19.67 3.29 5.45
N LYS A 247 18.71 4.17 5.14
CA LYS A 247 17.74 4.67 6.13
C LYS A 247 16.81 3.58 6.64
N VAL A 248 16.31 2.72 5.76
CA VAL A 248 15.47 1.58 6.16
C VAL A 248 16.25 0.64 7.07
N ALA A 249 17.49 0.29 6.72
CA ALA A 249 18.33 -0.57 7.55
C ALA A 249 18.65 0.06 8.92
N LYS A 250 18.92 1.37 8.94
CA LYS A 250 19.10 2.13 10.19
C LYS A 250 17.85 2.07 11.06
N MET A 251 16.68 2.38 10.52
CA MET A 251 15.42 2.35 11.27
C MET A 251 15.08 0.95 11.78
N ALA A 252 15.35 -0.09 10.97
CA ALA A 252 15.18 -1.48 11.37
C ALA A 252 16.07 -1.82 12.57
N HIS A 253 17.36 -1.46 12.52
CA HIS A 253 18.30 -1.72 13.60
C HIS A 253 17.95 -0.95 14.89
N GLU A 254 17.56 0.32 14.77
CA GLU A 254 17.10 1.12 15.92
C GLU A 254 15.78 0.59 16.50
N HIS A 255 14.93 -0.04 15.69
CA HIS A 255 13.72 -0.70 16.17
C HIS A 255 14.03 -2.02 16.85
N GLU A 256 14.86 -2.88 16.24
CA GLU A 256 15.32 -4.14 16.85
C GLU A 256 16.00 -3.90 18.19
N ALA A 257 16.90 -2.91 18.29
CA ALA A 257 17.54 -2.57 19.56
C ALA A 257 16.55 -2.07 20.62
N ARG A 258 15.48 -1.38 20.21
CA ARG A 258 14.40 -0.97 21.12
C ARG A 258 13.58 -2.17 21.57
N GLU A 259 13.17 -3.02 20.64
CA GLU A 259 12.40 -4.23 20.94
C GLU A 259 13.19 -5.20 21.83
N GLU A 260 14.49 -5.38 21.60
CA GLU A 260 15.36 -6.17 22.48
C GLU A 260 15.44 -5.57 23.89
N ALA A 261 15.59 -4.25 23.99
CA ALA A 261 15.58 -3.56 25.29
C ALA A 261 14.23 -3.73 26.02
N THR A 262 13.14 -3.91 25.26
CA THR A 262 11.78 -4.07 25.78
C THR A 262 11.23 -5.50 25.72
N ALA A 263 12.03 -6.50 25.36
CA ALA A 263 11.57 -7.88 25.15
C ALA A 263 11.05 -8.53 26.45
N GLU A 264 11.50 -8.03 27.60
CA GLU A 264 11.04 -8.42 28.92
C GLU A 264 9.91 -7.51 29.45
N ALA A 265 9.23 -6.78 28.56
CA ALA A 265 8.06 -6.00 28.92
C ALA A 265 6.98 -6.91 29.54
N PRO A 266 6.37 -6.50 30.66
CA PRO A 266 5.19 -7.17 31.18
C PRO A 266 4.09 -7.27 30.12
N GLU A 267 3.41 -8.42 30.05
CA GLU A 267 2.39 -8.70 29.03
C GLU A 267 1.27 -7.64 28.98
N HIS A 268 0.90 -7.05 30.12
CA HIS A 268 -0.12 -6.00 30.21
C HIS A 268 0.30 -4.64 29.64
N PHE A 269 1.59 -4.46 29.28
CA PHE A 269 2.08 -3.28 28.56
C PHE A 269 2.00 -3.46 27.03
N LEU A 270 1.76 -4.69 26.57
CA LEU A 270 1.72 -5.01 25.15
C LEU A 270 0.32 -4.82 24.58
N ASP A 271 0.25 -4.31 23.36
CA ASP A 271 -0.97 -4.24 22.59
C ASP A 271 -1.45 -5.68 22.28
N PRO A 272 -2.69 -6.04 22.62
CA PRO A 272 -3.18 -7.42 22.47
C PRO A 272 -3.38 -7.86 21.01
N ILE A 273 -3.35 -6.95 20.03
CA ILE A 273 -3.46 -7.26 18.59
C ILE A 273 -2.07 -7.26 17.96
N MET A 274 -1.27 -6.23 18.23
CA MET A 274 0.04 -6.04 17.61
C MET A 274 1.16 -6.80 18.35
N SER A 275 0.93 -7.18 19.62
CA SER A 275 1.92 -7.79 20.52
C SER A 275 3.20 -6.93 20.70
N THR A 276 3.07 -5.62 20.56
CA THR A 276 4.14 -4.63 20.71
C THR A 276 3.86 -3.72 21.91
N LEU A 277 4.88 -3.09 22.49
CA LEU A 277 4.69 -2.15 23.59
C LEU A 277 3.74 -1.00 23.20
N MET A 278 2.72 -0.73 24.01
CA MET A 278 1.80 0.38 23.78
C MET A 278 2.50 1.72 24.05
N VAL A 279 2.33 2.68 23.14
CA VAL A 279 2.88 4.04 23.28
C VAL A 279 1.80 5.01 23.78
N ASP A 280 0.57 4.85 23.29
CA ASP A 280 -0.58 5.63 23.75
C ASP A 280 -1.76 4.69 24.03
N PRO A 281 -1.76 4.01 25.20
CA PRO A 281 -2.79 3.04 25.55
C PRO A 281 -4.15 3.71 25.71
N VAL A 282 -5.18 3.13 25.09
CA VAL A 282 -6.58 3.56 25.15
C VAL A 282 -7.49 2.39 25.49
N ILE A 283 -8.50 2.65 26.31
CA ILE A 283 -9.50 1.69 26.76
C ILE A 283 -10.69 1.72 25.81
N LEU A 284 -11.05 0.55 25.30
CA LEU A 284 -12.26 0.35 24.52
C LEU A 284 -13.48 0.22 25.46
N PRO A 285 -14.54 1.02 25.28
CA PRO A 285 -15.61 1.13 26.27
C PRO A 285 -16.44 -0.14 26.42
N SER A 286 -16.62 -0.94 25.36
CA SER A 286 -17.45 -2.14 25.37
C SER A 286 -16.67 -3.38 25.82
N SER A 287 -15.50 -3.67 25.24
CA SER A 287 -14.67 -4.83 25.60
C SER A 287 -13.88 -4.62 26.90
N LYS A 288 -13.67 -3.37 27.31
CA LYS A 288 -12.76 -2.97 28.41
C LYS A 288 -11.30 -3.32 28.16
N GLN A 289 -10.96 -3.76 26.95
CA GLN A 289 -9.58 -4.03 26.57
C GLN A 289 -8.84 -2.72 26.34
N THR A 290 -7.56 -2.73 26.70
CA THR A 290 -6.63 -1.64 26.38
C THR A 290 -5.85 -2.03 25.13
N VAL A 291 -5.77 -1.12 24.17
CA VAL A 291 -5.02 -1.24 22.92
C VAL A 291 -4.25 0.05 22.67
N ASP A 292 -3.28 0.07 21.77
CA ASP A 292 -2.65 1.31 21.34
C ASP A 292 -3.63 2.15 20.49
N ARG A 293 -3.60 3.48 20.67
CA ARG A 293 -4.45 4.42 19.91
C ARG A 293 -4.31 4.21 18.41
N THR A 294 -3.10 3.97 17.91
CA THR A 294 -2.86 3.81 16.47
C THR A 294 -3.46 2.52 15.94
N THR A 295 -3.41 1.44 16.72
CA THR A 295 -4.05 0.15 16.41
C THR A 295 -5.55 0.33 16.21
N ILE A 296 -6.24 0.96 17.16
CA ILE A 296 -7.70 1.14 17.05
C ILE A 296 -8.09 2.16 15.98
N ALA A 297 -7.34 3.26 15.82
CA ALA A 297 -7.60 4.23 14.76
C ALA A 297 -7.55 3.57 13.37
N ARG A 298 -6.58 2.68 13.15
CA ARG A 298 -6.45 1.92 11.90
C ARG A 298 -7.62 0.98 11.66
N HIS A 299 -8.05 0.25 12.69
CA HIS A 299 -9.23 -0.62 12.61
C HIS A 299 -10.47 0.18 12.22
N LEU A 300 -10.71 1.31 12.90
CA LEU A 300 -11.87 2.18 12.68
C LEU A 300 -11.89 2.90 11.32
N LEU A 301 -10.76 2.97 10.61
CA LEU A 301 -10.73 3.43 9.21
C LEU A 301 -11.33 2.42 8.24
N SER A 302 -11.42 1.14 8.64
CA SER A 302 -11.96 0.05 7.82
C SER A 302 -13.32 -0.46 8.34
N ASP A 303 -13.47 -0.58 9.66
CA ASP A 303 -14.65 -1.15 10.32
C ASP A 303 -14.94 -0.38 11.63
N GLN A 304 -16.14 0.20 11.75
CA GLN A 304 -16.56 1.01 12.91
C GLN A 304 -17.06 0.15 14.09
N THR A 305 -16.24 -0.82 14.49
CA THR A 305 -16.55 -1.77 15.57
C THR A 305 -15.39 -1.96 16.53
N ASP A 306 -15.67 -2.48 17.72
CA ASP A 306 -14.66 -2.99 18.64
C ASP A 306 -14.11 -4.33 18.09
N PRO A 307 -12.78 -4.49 17.92
CA PRO A 307 -12.21 -5.68 17.30
C PRO A 307 -12.37 -6.98 18.12
N PHE A 308 -12.67 -6.89 19.41
CA PHE A 308 -12.79 -8.06 20.30
C PHE A 308 -14.22 -8.58 20.42
N ASN A 309 -15.22 -7.70 20.36
CA ASN A 309 -16.62 -8.08 20.56
C ASN A 309 -17.58 -7.63 19.44
N ARG A 310 -17.07 -6.92 18.42
CA ARG A 310 -17.81 -6.41 17.25
C ARG A 310 -18.93 -5.41 17.58
N SER A 311 -18.94 -4.83 18.77
CA SER A 311 -19.89 -3.76 19.12
C SER A 311 -19.54 -2.47 18.37
N PRO A 312 -20.52 -1.63 18.01
CA PRO A 312 -20.23 -0.34 17.35
C PRO A 312 -19.27 0.51 18.18
N LEU A 313 -18.27 1.10 17.52
CA LEU A 313 -17.26 1.94 18.14
C LEU A 313 -16.84 3.07 17.19
N SER A 314 -16.61 4.25 17.74
CA SER A 314 -15.98 5.38 17.05
C SER A 314 -14.84 5.94 17.90
N MET A 315 -13.93 6.68 17.25
CA MET A 315 -12.72 7.17 17.89
C MET A 315 -12.99 8.14 19.05
N GLU A 316 -14.12 8.85 19.05
CA GLU A 316 -14.50 9.76 20.13
C GLU A 316 -14.85 9.04 21.44
N HIS A 317 -15.20 7.75 21.36
CA HIS A 317 -15.60 6.95 22.52
C HIS A 317 -14.43 6.21 23.17
N VAL A 318 -13.23 6.24 22.58
CA VAL A 318 -12.04 5.59 23.17
C VAL A 318 -11.53 6.44 24.34
N ILE A 319 -11.25 5.81 25.47
CA ILE A 319 -10.89 6.50 26.70
C ILE A 319 -9.38 6.40 26.89
N PRO A 320 -8.62 7.50 27.02
CA PRO A 320 -7.18 7.44 27.29
C PRO A 320 -6.89 6.66 28.58
N ASN A 321 -5.97 5.68 28.53
CA ASN A 321 -5.49 4.97 29.71
C ASN A 321 -4.24 5.66 30.29
N THR A 322 -4.44 6.82 30.92
CA THR A 322 -3.33 7.64 31.42
C THR A 322 -2.51 6.98 32.52
N GLU A 323 -3.13 6.10 33.30
CA GLU A 323 -2.45 5.33 34.36
C GLU A 323 -1.47 4.33 33.75
N LEU A 324 -1.94 3.48 32.83
CA LEU A 324 -1.07 2.51 32.15
C LEU A 324 0.04 3.20 31.36
N LYS A 325 -0.25 4.34 30.74
CA LYS A 325 0.76 5.14 30.04
C LYS A 325 1.89 5.56 30.98
N ALA A 326 1.55 6.07 32.16
CA ALA A 326 2.55 6.46 33.17
C ALA A 326 3.36 5.26 33.69
N GLU A 327 2.74 4.09 33.84
CA GLU A 327 3.43 2.85 34.23
C GLU A 327 4.44 2.40 33.16
N ILE A 328 4.04 2.40 31.89
CA ILE A 328 4.91 2.06 30.76
C ILE A 328 6.09 3.05 30.68
N GLU A 329 5.83 4.35 30.80
CA GLU A 329 6.87 5.39 30.77
C GLU A 329 7.86 5.23 31.93
N ALA A 330 7.36 4.97 33.15
CA ALA A 330 8.21 4.73 34.32
C ALA A 330 9.09 3.48 34.16
N TRP A 331 8.53 2.40 33.61
CA TRP A 331 9.26 1.17 33.34
C TRP A 331 10.35 1.37 32.27
N LEU A 332 10.05 2.11 31.20
CA LEU A 332 11.03 2.47 30.16
C LEU A 332 12.18 3.30 30.74
N GLU A 333 11.88 4.24 31.64
CA GLU A 333 12.90 5.08 32.29
C GLU A 333 13.80 4.27 33.25
N GLU A 334 13.24 3.27 33.96
CA GLU A 334 14.04 2.36 34.78
C GLU A 334 15.00 1.51 33.92
N ARG A 335 14.53 1.04 32.76
CA ARG A 335 15.33 0.28 31.79
C ARG A 335 16.46 1.10 31.19
N ARG A 336 16.23 2.38 30.88
CA ARG A 336 17.26 3.29 30.33
C ARG A 336 18.39 3.62 31.31
N LYS A 337 18.14 3.49 32.62
CA LYS A 337 19.14 3.78 33.68
C LYS A 337 20.02 2.58 34.05
N LYS A 338 19.65 1.37 33.63
CA LYS A 338 20.43 0.15 33.82
C LYS A 338 21.42 -0.04 32.68
#